data_AF-A0A0G0TVH7-F1
#
_entry.id   AF-A0A0G0TVH7-F1
#
_cell.length_a   1.000
_cell.length_b   1.000
_cell.length_c   1.000
_cell.angle_alpha   90.00
_cell.angle_beta   90.00
_cell.angle_gamma   90.00
#
_symmetry.space_group_name_H-M   'P 1'
#
loop_
_entity.id
_entity.type
_entity.pdbx_description
1 polymer ?
#
loop_
_entity_poly.entity_id
_entity_poly.type
_entity_poly.pdbx_seq_one_letter_code
_entity_poly.pdbx_strand_id
1 'polypeptide(L)'
;MKAGRRELKYYISYNDYKVLSGILQEVIGRDPHGARNKGYLIRSLYFDDIDDKAFFEKMYGTDNRKKFRLRLYDLNSKNVKFEIKNKFNEDIL
;
A
#
# COMPACT_ATOMS: atom_id res chain seq x y z
N MET A 1 23.88 7.35 13.69
CA MET A 1 23.34 7.71 12.36
C MET A 1 21.94 7.14 12.21
N LYS A 2 20.93 7.96 11.91
CA LYS A 2 19.57 7.47 11.63
C LYS A 2 19.57 6.90 10.21
N ALA A 3 19.25 5.63 10.04
CA ALA A 3 19.14 5.04 8.71
C ALA A 3 17.97 5.71 7.97
N GLY A 4 18.24 6.34 6.83
CA GLY A 4 17.20 6.94 5.99
C GLY A 4 16.37 5.85 5.31
N ARG A 5 15.05 5.86 5.51
CA ARG A 5 14.13 4.94 4.81
C ARG A 5 13.80 5.51 3.43
N ARG A 6 13.95 4.68 2.40
CA ARG A 6 13.53 5.01 1.02
C ARG A 6 12.52 3.97 0.55
N GLU A 7 11.40 4.43 -0.01
CA GLU A 7 10.36 3.59 -0.61
C GLU A 7 10.25 3.93 -2.09
N LEU A 8 10.73 3.04 -2.96
CA LEU A 8 10.73 3.20 -4.42
C LEU A 8 9.65 2.31 -5.04
N LYS A 9 8.95 2.80 -6.06
CA LYS A 9 7.85 2.10 -6.74
C LYS A 9 8.09 2.09 -8.22
N TYR A 10 7.91 0.93 -8.83
CA TYR A 10 8.16 0.69 -10.24
C TYR A 10 6.94 0.03 -10.88
N TYR A 11 6.60 0.45 -12.09
CA TYR A 11 5.73 -0.34 -12.95
C TYR A 11 6.53 -1.52 -13.47
N ILE A 12 5.94 -2.71 -13.41
CA ILE A 12 6.54 -3.96 -13.91
C ILE A 12 5.55 -4.67 -14.81
N SER A 13 6.06 -5.35 -15.84
CA SER A 13 5.23 -6.25 -16.64
C SER A 13 4.95 -7.55 -15.91
N TYR A 14 4.00 -8.33 -16.41
CA TYR A 14 3.75 -9.67 -15.88
C TYR A 14 4.95 -10.61 -16.07
N ASN A 15 5.75 -10.43 -17.11
CA ASN A 15 6.97 -11.20 -17.32
C ASN A 15 8.05 -10.84 -16.28
N ASP A 16 8.24 -9.54 -16.02
CA ASP A 16 9.15 -9.07 -14.97
C ASP A 16 8.73 -9.63 -13.61
N TYR A 17 7.42 -9.64 -13.32
CA TYR A 17 6.90 -10.26 -12.11
C TYR A 17 7.34 -11.72 -11.95
N LYS A 18 7.25 -12.54 -13.00
CA LYS A 18 7.66 -13.95 -12.94
C LYS A 18 9.15 -14.10 -12.65
N VAL A 19 9.99 -13.35 -13.36
CA VAL A 19 11.45 -13.40 -13.21
C VAL A 19 11.87 -12.89 -11.83
N LEU A 20 11.39 -11.70 -11.44
CA LEU A 20 11.71 -11.08 -10.15
C LEU A 20 11.20 -11.92 -8.97
N SER A 21 10.02 -12.52 -9.07
CA SER A 21 9.51 -13.38 -7.99
C SER A 21 10.39 -14.60 -7.75
N GLY A 22 10.99 -15.18 -8.80
CA GLY A 22 11.97 -16.26 -8.66
C GLY A 22 13.23 -15.79 -7.97
N ILE A 23 13.83 -14.68 -8.44
CA ILE A 23 15.06 -14.13 -7.88
C ILE A 23 14.88 -13.71 -6.41
N LEU A 24 13.79 -13.01 -6.09
CA LEU A 24 13.55 -12.48 -4.74
C LEU A 24 13.31 -13.58 -3.71
N GLN A 25 12.76 -14.73 -4.10
CA GLN A 25 12.53 -15.84 -3.15
C GLN A 25 13.83 -16.49 -2.66
N GLU A 26 14.92 -16.38 -3.42
CA GLU A 26 16.23 -16.91 -3.04
C GLU A 26 16.99 -16.00 -2.05
N VAL A 27 16.63 -14.71 -2.00
CA VAL A 27 17.35 -13.70 -1.20
C VAL A 27 16.51 -13.02 -0.12
N ILE A 28 15.18 -13.13 -0.18
CA ILE A 28 14.24 -12.57 0.81
C ILE A 28 13.41 -13.70 1.43
N GLY A 29 13.47 -13.81 2.76
CA GLY A 29 12.62 -14.73 3.52
C GLY A 29 11.14 -14.40 3.35
N ARG A 30 10.31 -15.43 3.12
CA ARG A 30 8.86 -15.26 3.00
C ARG A 30 8.26 -14.81 4.33
N ASP A 31 7.29 -13.89 4.26
CA ASP A 31 6.49 -13.51 5.43
C ASP A 31 5.62 -14.70 5.88
N PRO A 32 5.70 -15.13 7.16
CA PRO A 32 4.94 -16.25 7.68
C PRO A 32 3.42 -16.03 7.73
N HIS A 33 2.96 -14.78 7.65
CA HIS A 33 1.54 -14.45 7.66
C HIS A 33 0.88 -14.55 6.27
N GLY A 34 1.67 -14.68 5.20
CA GLY A 34 1.14 -14.80 3.84
C GLY A 34 0.45 -16.15 3.63
N ALA A 35 -0.63 -16.17 2.84
CA ALA A 35 -1.28 -17.43 2.48
C ALA A 35 -0.27 -18.31 1.73
N ARG A 36 -0.19 -19.58 2.14
CA ARG A 36 0.79 -20.56 1.65
C ARG A 36 0.81 -20.57 0.11
N ASN A 37 1.93 -20.13 -0.47
CA ASN A 37 2.21 -20.03 -1.92
C ASN A 37 1.40 -19.01 -2.74
N LYS A 38 0.56 -18.15 -2.14
CA LYS A 38 -0.27 -17.18 -2.90
C LYS A 38 -0.14 -15.72 -2.45
N GLY A 39 0.63 -15.44 -1.40
CA GLY A 39 0.77 -14.09 -0.85
C GLY A 39 -0.51 -13.65 -0.14
N TYR A 40 -0.85 -12.37 -0.22
CA TYR A 40 -2.06 -11.81 0.39
C TYR A 40 -3.05 -11.41 -0.69
N LEU A 41 -4.29 -11.87 -0.60
CA LEU A 41 -5.37 -11.31 -1.40
C LEU A 41 -5.94 -10.09 -0.66
N ILE A 42 -5.55 -8.88 -1.09
CA ILE A 42 -5.96 -7.64 -0.44
C ILE A 42 -7.10 -6.98 -1.22
N ARG A 43 -8.17 -6.60 -0.51
CA ARG A 43 -9.20 -5.70 -1.04
C ARG A 43 -9.26 -4.45 -0.19
N SER A 44 -9.32 -3.28 -0.82
CA SER A 44 -9.46 -2.00 -0.12
C SER A 44 -10.57 -1.17 -0.75
N LEU A 45 -11.50 -0.70 0.07
CA LEU A 45 -12.52 0.28 -0.29
C LEU A 45 -12.05 1.63 0.23
N TYR A 46 -11.92 2.62 -0.65
CA TYR A 46 -11.60 3.99 -0.25
C TYR A 46 -12.89 4.76 -0.01
N PHE A 47 -12.87 5.61 1.01
CA PHE A 47 -13.95 6.55 1.29
C PHE A 47 -13.52 7.96 0.91
N ASP A 48 -14.50 8.75 0.52
CA ASP A 48 -14.40 10.18 0.30
C ASP A 48 -15.59 10.88 0.98
N ASP A 49 -15.56 12.22 1.00
CA ASP A 49 -16.73 13.01 1.37
C ASP A 49 -17.61 13.32 0.16
N ILE A 50 -18.72 14.04 0.39
CA ILE A 50 -19.68 14.39 -0.66
C ILE A 50 -19.08 15.33 -1.73
N ASP A 51 -17.96 15.99 -1.40
CA ASP A 51 -17.29 16.96 -2.25
C ASP A 51 -16.06 16.35 -2.98
N ASP A 52 -15.87 15.03 -2.90
CA ASP A 52 -14.72 14.30 -3.47
C ASP A 52 -13.35 14.89 -3.03
N LYS A 53 -13.29 15.41 -1.79
CA LYS A 53 -12.13 16.15 -1.31
C LYS A 53 -10.84 15.30 -1.34
N ALA A 54 -10.89 14.05 -0.88
CA ALA A 54 -9.71 13.20 -0.83
C ALA A 54 -9.21 12.83 -2.24
N PHE A 55 -10.12 12.68 -3.20
CA PHE A 55 -9.80 12.54 -4.61
C PHE A 55 -9.09 13.79 -5.14
N PHE A 56 -9.65 14.99 -4.93
CA PHE A 56 -9.05 16.22 -5.43
C PHE A 56 -7.71 16.55 -4.74
N GLU A 57 -7.60 16.43 -3.42
CA GLU A 57 -6.32 16.53 -2.69
C GLU A 57 -5.29 15.51 -3.20
N LYS A 58 -5.75 14.34 -3.65
CA LYS A 58 -4.86 13.36 -4.26
C LYS A 58 -4.30 13.87 -5.59
N MET A 59 -5.19 14.36 -6.46
CA MET A 59 -4.89 14.81 -7.82
C MET A 59 -4.04 16.08 -7.84
N TYR A 60 -4.33 17.05 -6.97
CA TYR A 60 -3.58 18.30 -6.87
C TYR A 60 -2.25 18.18 -6.13
N GLY A 61 -1.92 17.00 -5.60
CA GLY A 61 -0.65 16.76 -4.95
C GLY A 61 -0.51 17.38 -3.55
N THR A 62 -1.60 17.85 -2.94
CA THR A 62 -1.61 18.50 -1.63
C THR A 62 -0.78 17.74 -0.59
N ASP A 63 0.08 18.45 0.14
CA ASP A 63 1.01 17.83 1.08
C ASP A 63 0.32 17.33 2.34
N ASN A 64 -0.62 18.12 2.88
CA ASN A 64 -1.43 17.74 4.02
C ASN A 64 -2.74 17.14 3.52
N ARG A 65 -2.83 15.81 3.49
CA ARG A 65 -4.03 15.10 3.00
C ARG A 65 -4.23 13.77 3.72
N LYS A 66 -5.49 13.32 3.76
CA LYS A 66 -5.88 12.05 4.38
C LYS A 66 -6.46 11.11 3.34
N LYS A 67 -6.24 9.80 3.54
CA LYS A 67 -6.93 8.74 2.80
C LYS A 67 -7.54 7.77 3.78
N PHE A 68 -8.85 7.59 3.68
CA PHE A 68 -9.61 6.66 4.50
C PHE A 68 -9.85 5.39 3.69
N ARG A 69 -9.60 4.22 4.29
CA ARG A 69 -9.90 2.95 3.63
C ARG A 69 -10.39 1.89 4.59
N LEU A 70 -11.36 1.11 4.12
CA LEU A 70 -11.65 -0.21 4.65
C LEU A 70 -10.73 -1.22 3.95
N ARG A 71 -9.99 -2.04 4.69
CA ARG A 71 -9.15 -3.09 4.12
C ARG A 71 -9.47 -4.45 4.74
N LEU A 72 -9.54 -5.46 3.88
CA LEU A 72 -9.66 -6.86 4.28
C LEU A 72 -8.64 -7.73 3.54
N TYR A 73 -8.36 -8.87 4.14
CA TYR A 73 -7.40 -9.86 3.65
C TYR A 73 -8.14 -11.17 3.39
N ASP A 74 -7.76 -11.87 2.32
CA ASP A 74 -8.26 -13.19 1.94
C ASP A 74 -9.79 -13.29 1.88
N LEU A 75 -10.42 -12.18 1.46
CA LEU A 75 -11.87 -12.03 1.36
C LEU A 75 -12.63 -12.25 2.68
N ASN A 76 -11.93 -12.25 3.83
CA ASN A 76 -12.54 -12.43 5.13
C ASN A 76 -13.22 -11.13 5.60
N SER A 77 -14.52 -11.00 5.31
CA SER A 77 -15.32 -9.84 5.73
C SER A 77 -15.64 -9.80 7.23
N LYS A 78 -15.34 -10.86 7.99
CA LYS A 78 -15.53 -10.85 9.46
C LYS A 78 -14.47 -10.01 10.18
N ASN A 79 -13.29 -9.89 9.59
CA ASN A 79 -12.18 -9.12 10.14
C ASN A 79 -11.76 -8.04 9.15
N VAL A 80 -12.09 -6.80 9.49
CA VAL A 80 -11.90 -5.67 8.60
C VAL A 80 -11.16 -4.57 9.34
N LYS A 81 -10.16 -3.98 8.69
CA LYS A 81 -9.38 -2.87 9.23
C LYS A 81 -9.86 -1.56 8.64
N PHE A 82 -10.29 -0.63 9.48
CA PHE A 82 -10.46 0.76 9.08
C PHE A 82 -9.12 1.47 9.28
N GLU A 83 -8.54 1.98 8.20
CA GLU A 83 -7.20 2.54 8.17
C GLU A 83 -7.23 3.99 7.66
N ILE A 84 -6.42 4.85 8.28
CA ILE A 84 -6.23 6.24 7.87
C ILE A 84 -4.77 6.44 7.51
N LYS A 85 -4.49 6.84 6.27
CA LYS A 85 -3.17 7.27 5.84
C LYS A 85 -3.11 8.79 5.82
N ASN A 86 -2.27 9.37 6.67
CA ASN A 86 -1.97 10.79 6.66
C ASN A 86 -0.71 11.04 5.82
N LYS A 87 -0.74 12.01 4.92
CA LYS A 87 0.46 12.65 4.37
C LYS A 87 0.57 14.00 5.08
N PHE A 88 1.75 14.26 5.63
CA PHE A 88 2.12 15.56 6.16
C PHE A 88 3.28 16.08 5.33
N ASN A 89 3.44 17.40 5.29
CA ASN A 89 4.66 17.98 4.74
C ASN A 89 5.83 17.65 5.68
N GLU A 90 6.72 16.74 5.27
CA GLU A 90 7.94 16.39 6.04
C GLU A 90 9.12 17.31 5.69
N ASP A 91 8.92 18.32 4.84
CA ASP A 91 9.92 19.34 4.48
C ASP A 91 9.78 20.61 5.33
N ILE A 92 9.67 20.48 6.65
CA ILE A 92 9.98 21.58 7.57
C ILE A 92 11.41 21.33 8.07
N LEU A 93 12.32 22.20 7.61
CA LEU A 93 13.70 22.36 8.11
C LEU A 93 13.79 22.30 9.64
#